data_AF-A0A7X1F5T4-F1
#
_entry.id   AF-A0A7X1F5T4-F1
#
_cell.length_a   1.000
_cell.length_b   1.000
_cell.length_c   1.000
_cell.angle_alpha   90.00
_cell.angle_beta   90.00
_cell.angle_gamma   90.00
#
_symmetry.space_group_name_H-M   'P 1'
#
loop_
_entity.id
_entity.type
_entity.pdbx_description
1 polymer ?
#
loop_
_entity_poly.entity_id
_entity_poly.type
_entity_poly.pdbx_seq_one_letter_code
_entity_poly.pdbx_strand_id
1 'polypeptide(L)'
;MAHDRNTLAPDPAPDAVLAGFRASIDNIDAALIHILAERFRITKAVGAYKAANNLPASDPGREDRQIARLRKLAAEAQLDPDFGEKFLRFIIDEVIRHHHQAQAGS
;
A
#
# COMPACT_ATOMS: atom_id res chain seq x y z
N MET A 1 56.30 -11.20 -21.88
CA MET A 1 55.76 -9.90 -22.31
C MET A 1 54.29 -9.88 -21.89
N ALA A 2 53.95 -8.99 -20.97
CA ALA A 2 52.64 -8.92 -20.35
C ALA A 2 51.59 -8.36 -21.32
N HIS A 3 50.44 -9.03 -21.44
CA HIS A 3 49.23 -8.43 -21.97
C HIS A 3 48.36 -8.01 -20.79
N ASP A 4 48.61 -6.80 -20.33
CA ASP A 4 47.79 -6.11 -19.36
C ASP A 4 46.62 -5.45 -20.12
N ARG A 5 45.46 -6.11 -20.12
CA ARG A 5 44.19 -5.58 -20.64
C ARG A 5 43.19 -5.52 -19.48
N ASN A 6 43.44 -4.63 -18.55
CA ASN A 6 42.45 -4.21 -17.57
C ASN A 6 42.34 -2.68 -17.56
N THR A 7 41.73 -2.14 -18.61
CA THR A 7 41.13 -0.80 -18.55
C THR A 7 39.63 -1.00 -18.44
N LEU A 8 39.18 -1.34 -17.22
CA LEU A 8 37.78 -1.17 -16.83
C LEU A 8 37.50 0.33 -16.91
N ALA A 9 36.67 0.76 -17.86
CA ALA A 9 36.17 2.12 -17.87
C ALA A 9 35.54 2.42 -16.50
N PRO A 10 35.78 3.61 -15.91
CA PRO A 10 35.12 3.96 -14.65
C PRO A 10 33.61 3.87 -14.88
N ASP A 11 32.90 3.20 -13.95
CA ASP A 11 31.45 3.17 -13.97
C ASP A 11 30.93 4.62 -14.10
N PRO A 12 29.92 4.87 -14.96
CA PRO A 12 29.38 6.21 -15.11
C PRO A 12 28.93 6.71 -13.74
N ALA A 13 29.41 7.89 -13.36
CA ALA A 13 29.03 8.52 -12.11
C ALA A 13 27.49 8.57 -12.00
N PRO A 14 26.91 8.26 -10.82
CA PRO A 14 25.47 8.19 -10.67
C PRO A 14 24.79 9.50 -11.08
N ASP A 15 23.71 9.38 -11.86
CA ASP A 15 22.91 10.50 -12.31
C ASP A 15 22.20 11.17 -11.12
N ALA A 16 22.63 12.39 -10.80
CA ALA A 16 22.15 13.16 -9.66
C ALA A 16 20.65 13.52 -9.77
N VAL A 17 20.12 13.69 -10.98
CA VAL A 17 18.69 14.00 -11.20
C VAL A 17 17.86 12.75 -10.90
N LEU A 18 18.28 11.60 -11.42
CA LEU A 18 17.64 10.32 -11.13
C LEU A 18 17.68 9.98 -9.64
N ALA A 19 18.81 10.26 -8.97
CA ALA A 19 18.93 10.08 -7.53
C ALA A 19 17.93 10.96 -6.76
N GLY A 20 17.73 12.21 -7.18
CA GLY A 20 16.74 13.11 -6.58
C GLY A 20 15.29 12.61 -6.72
N PHE A 21 14.93 12.08 -7.89
CA PHE A 21 13.61 11.46 -8.10
C PHE A 21 13.39 10.24 -7.21
N ARG A 22 14.40 9.37 -7.08
CA ARG A 22 14.33 8.19 -6.21
C ARG A 22 14.18 8.57 -4.74
N ALA A 23 14.94 9.56 -4.26
CA ALA A 23 14.77 10.06 -2.90
C ALA A 23 13.35 10.60 -2.63
N SER A 24 12.72 11.21 -3.65
CA SER A 24 11.33 11.67 -3.53
C SER A 24 10.34 10.51 -3.47
N ILE A 25 10.56 9.44 -4.24
CA ILE A 25 9.78 8.21 -4.20
C ILE A 25 9.91 7.54 -2.82
N ASP A 26 11.13 7.40 -2.31
CA ASP A 26 11.39 6.78 -1.00
C ASP A 26 10.63 7.50 0.13
N ASN A 27 10.56 8.84 0.07
CA ASN A 27 9.80 9.64 1.03
C ASN A 27 8.28 9.42 0.91
N ILE A 28 7.76 9.30 -0.32
CA ILE A 28 6.34 8.98 -0.55
C ILE A 28 6.03 7.59 -0.01
N ASP A 29 6.89 6.61 -0.28
CA ASP A 29 6.72 5.24 0.18
C ASP A 29 6.71 5.15 1.71
N ALA A 30 7.61 5.88 2.40
CA ALA A 30 7.59 5.98 3.86
C ALA A 30 6.26 6.53 4.38
N ALA A 31 5.73 7.60 3.77
CA ALA A 31 4.44 8.17 4.14
C ALA A 31 3.29 7.18 3.90
N LEU A 32 3.30 6.46 2.76
CA LEU A 32 2.30 5.43 2.45
C LEU A 32 2.28 4.33 3.50
N ILE A 33 3.44 3.84 3.95
CA ILE A 33 3.52 2.82 5.00
C ILE A 33 2.90 3.32 6.32
N HIS A 34 3.19 4.55 6.73
CA HIS A 34 2.60 5.11 7.96
C HIS A 34 1.08 5.28 7.85
N ILE A 35 0.57 5.75 6.71
CA ILE A 35 -0.87 5.89 6.45
C ILE A 35 -1.57 4.52 6.49
N LEU A 36 -0.95 3.51 5.87
CA LEU A 36 -1.48 2.15 5.88
C LEU A 36 -1.51 1.57 7.29
N ALA A 37 -0.43 1.71 8.05
CA ALA A 37 -0.37 1.26 9.44
C ALA A 37 -1.52 1.85 10.28
N GLU A 38 -1.79 3.14 10.14
CA GLU A 38 -2.90 3.80 10.83
C GLU A 38 -4.27 3.29 10.35
N ARG A 39 -4.45 3.09 9.04
CA ARG A 39 -5.67 2.49 8.49
C ARG A 39 -5.93 1.10 9.07
N PHE A 40 -4.91 0.25 9.16
CA PHE A 40 -5.01 -1.09 9.76
C PHE A 40 -5.36 -1.02 11.26
N ARG A 41 -4.78 -0.07 12.00
CA ARG A 41 -5.11 0.15 13.41
C ARG A 41 -6.60 0.47 13.57
N ILE A 42 -7.14 1.34 12.72
CA ILE A 42 -8.56 1.73 12.74
C ILE A 42 -9.47 0.57 12.31
N THR A 43 -9.14 -0.19 11.26
CA THR A 43 -9.98 -1.33 10.84
C THR A 43 -10.04 -2.41 11.91
N LYS A 44 -8.93 -2.66 12.64
CA LYS A 44 -8.93 -3.54 13.81
C LYS A 44 -9.88 -3.04 14.91
N ALA A 45 -9.85 -1.74 15.20
CA ALA A 45 -10.75 -1.13 16.18
C ALA A 45 -12.23 -1.23 15.74
N VAL A 46 -12.52 -1.04 14.46
CA VAL A 46 -13.86 -1.25 13.88
C VAL A 46 -14.31 -2.70 14.05
N GLY A 47 -13.43 -3.67 13.78
CA GLY A 47 -13.71 -5.09 13.99
C GLY A 47 -14.03 -5.42 15.45
N ALA A 48 -13.22 -4.92 16.38
CA ALA A 48 -13.45 -5.09 17.82
C ALA A 48 -14.78 -4.45 18.28
N TYR A 49 -15.07 -3.24 17.80
CA TYR A 49 -16.33 -2.55 18.08
C TYR A 49 -17.54 -3.34 17.54
N LYS A 50 -17.47 -3.82 16.30
CA LYS A 50 -18.53 -4.65 15.71
C LYS A 50 -18.79 -5.90 16.53
N ALA A 51 -17.73 -6.61 16.94
CA ALA A 51 -17.84 -7.81 17.77
C ALA A 51 -18.48 -7.50 19.13
N ALA A 52 -18.04 -6.44 19.81
CA ALA A 52 -18.58 -6.04 21.12
C ALA A 52 -20.07 -5.65 21.07
N ASN A 53 -20.56 -5.20 19.90
CA ASN A 53 -21.94 -4.74 19.71
C ASN A 53 -22.81 -5.73 18.90
N ASN A 54 -22.35 -6.97 18.68
CA ASN A 54 -23.03 -7.97 17.85
C ASN A 54 -23.43 -7.47 16.45
N LEU A 55 -22.60 -6.61 15.85
CA LEU A 55 -22.80 -6.09 14.50
C LEU A 55 -22.15 -7.04 13.47
N PRO A 56 -22.73 -7.14 12.25
CA PRO A 56 -22.19 -8.02 11.22
C PRO A 56 -20.78 -7.61 10.78
N ALA A 57 -19.94 -8.61 10.54
CA ALA A 57 -18.55 -8.42 10.10
C ALA A 57 -18.49 -7.73 8.72
N SER A 58 -19.31 -8.18 7.77
CA SER A 58 -19.45 -7.56 6.44
C SER A 58 -20.61 -6.56 6.40
N ASP A 59 -20.44 -5.53 5.58
CA ASP A 59 -21.46 -4.53 5.23
C ASP A 59 -21.33 -4.25 3.73
N PRO A 60 -21.99 -5.06 2.87
CA PRO A 60 -21.82 -5.00 1.42
C PRO A 60 -22.11 -3.61 0.85
N GLY A 61 -23.15 -2.94 1.35
CA GLY A 61 -23.48 -1.58 0.92
C GLY A 61 -22.40 -0.54 1.28
N ARG A 62 -21.65 -0.75 2.37
CA ARG A 62 -20.49 0.08 2.70
C ARG A 62 -19.30 -0.23 1.80
N GLU A 63 -19.07 -1.50 1.47
CA GLU A 63 -18.00 -1.91 0.55
C GLU A 63 -18.20 -1.29 -0.85
N ASP A 64 -19.41 -1.36 -1.40
CA ASP A 64 -19.76 -0.75 -2.69
C ASP A 64 -19.51 0.77 -2.70
N ARG A 65 -19.92 1.47 -1.63
CA ARG A 65 -19.67 2.91 -1.47
C ARG A 65 -18.18 3.24 -1.37
N GLN A 66 -17.38 2.39 -0.72
CA GLN A 66 -15.93 2.58 -0.64
C GLN A 66 -15.26 2.41 -2.00
N ILE A 67 -15.67 1.39 -2.77
CA ILE A 67 -15.17 1.16 -4.12
C ILE A 67 -15.49 2.36 -5.02
N ALA A 68 -16.76 2.78 -5.07
CA ALA A 68 -17.18 3.92 -5.87
C ALA A 68 -16.41 5.20 -5.51
N ARG A 69 -16.20 5.45 -4.20
CA ARG A 69 -15.43 6.60 -3.73
C ARG A 69 -13.95 6.51 -4.15
N LEU A 70 -13.30 5.36 -4.04
CA LEU A 70 -11.89 5.22 -4.41
C LEU A 70 -11.66 5.32 -5.91
N ARG A 71 -12.56 4.75 -6.73
CA ARG A 71 -12.54 4.93 -8.19
C ARG A 71 -12.62 6.42 -8.56
N LYS A 72 -13.51 7.17 -7.90
CA LYS A 72 -13.64 8.61 -8.10
C LYS A 72 -12.37 9.37 -7.71
N LEU A 73 -11.81 9.09 -6.53
CA LEU A 73 -10.56 9.73 -6.06
C LEU A 73 -9.38 9.42 -6.98
N ALA A 74 -9.28 8.19 -7.49
CA ALA A 74 -8.26 7.81 -8.45
C ALA A 74 -8.39 8.62 -9.75
N ALA A 75 -9.60 8.72 -10.30
CA ALA A 75 -9.86 9.53 -11.50
C ALA A 75 -9.49 11.01 -11.29
N GLU A 76 -9.86 11.60 -10.14
CA GLU A 76 -9.51 12.99 -9.78
C GLU A 76 -7.99 13.19 -9.66
N ALA A 77 -7.27 12.17 -9.20
CA ALA A 77 -5.81 12.16 -9.08
C ALA A 77 -5.08 11.74 -10.37
N GLN A 78 -5.78 11.59 -11.50
CA GLN A 78 -5.22 11.12 -12.77
C GLN A 78 -4.58 9.72 -12.68
N LEU A 79 -5.09 8.90 -11.76
CA LEU A 79 -4.73 7.51 -11.58
C LEU A 79 -5.83 6.62 -12.18
N ASP A 80 -5.45 5.46 -12.71
CA ASP A 80 -6.41 4.48 -13.22
C ASP A 80 -7.45 4.12 -12.14
N PRO A 81 -8.76 4.35 -12.38
CA PRO A 81 -9.82 4.00 -11.44
C PRO A 81 -9.82 2.51 -11.07
N ASP A 82 -9.46 1.63 -12.02
CA ASP A 82 -9.40 0.20 -11.79
C ASP A 82 -8.23 -0.17 -10.88
N PHE A 83 -7.12 0.58 -10.96
CA PHE A 83 -6.03 0.46 -9.99
C PHE A 83 -6.48 0.88 -8.59
N GLY A 84 -7.22 1.99 -8.45
CA GLY A 84 -7.77 2.43 -7.17
C GLY A 84 -8.68 1.39 -6.51
N GLU A 85 -9.49 0.70 -7.30
CA GLU A 85 -10.30 -0.42 -6.82
C GLU A 85 -9.46 -1.63 -6.41
N LYS A 86 -8.51 -2.07 -7.25
CA LYS A 86 -7.61 -3.19 -6.94
C LYS A 86 -6.84 -2.95 -5.65
N PHE A 87 -6.35 -1.72 -5.46
CA PHE A 87 -5.67 -1.32 -4.24
C PHE A 87 -6.60 -1.44 -3.02
N LEU A 88 -7.85 -0.97 -3.10
CA LEU A 88 -8.81 -1.13 -2.00
C LEU A 88 -9.04 -2.58 -1.63
N ARG A 89 -9.26 -3.44 -2.64
CA ARG A 89 -9.51 -4.88 -2.46
C ARG A 89 -8.33 -5.54 -1.77
N PHE A 90 -7.11 -5.28 -2.24
CA PHE A 90 -5.89 -5.76 -1.62
C PHE A 90 -5.81 -5.41 -0.12
N ILE A 91 -6.10 -4.15 0.24
CA ILE A 91 -6.06 -3.75 1.65
C ILE A 91 -7.16 -4.44 2.47
N ILE A 92 -8.37 -4.62 1.91
CA ILE A 92 -9.46 -5.34 2.61
C ILE A 92 -9.08 -6.80 2.84
N ASP A 93 -8.55 -7.47 1.82
CA ASP A 93 -8.12 -8.87 1.90
C ASP A 93 -7.05 -9.06 2.99
N GLU A 94 -6.10 -8.13 3.07
CA GLU A 94 -5.05 -8.16 4.08
C GLU A 94 -5.58 -7.95 5.50
N VAL A 95 -6.57 -7.07 5.68
CA VAL A 95 -7.27 -6.90 6.96
C VAL A 95 -7.95 -8.20 7.39
N ILE A 96 -8.65 -8.86 6.46
CA ILE A 96 -9.34 -10.13 6.73
C ILE A 96 -8.33 -11.21 7.13
N ARG A 97 -7.23 -11.34 6.40
CA ARG A 97 -6.14 -12.29 6.71
C ARG A 97 -5.59 -12.07 8.12
N HIS A 98 -5.33 -10.83 8.50
CA HIS A 98 -4.82 -10.48 9.83
C HIS A 98 -5.82 -10.80 10.95
N HIS A 99 -7.12 -10.61 10.72
CA HIS A 99 -8.15 -10.99 11.69
C HIS A 99 -8.22 -12.51 11.91
N HIS A 100 -8.14 -13.31 10.85
CA HIS A 100 -8.11 -14.77 10.97
C HIS A 100 -6.89 -15.28 11.73
N GLN A 101 -5.70 -14.70 11.48
CA GLN A 101 -4.49 -15.08 12.19
C GLN A 101 -4.53 -14.71 13.68
N ALA A 102 -5.09 -13.55 14.04
CA ALA A 102 -5.24 -13.15 15.43
C ALA A 102 -6.20 -14.06 16.22
N GLN A 103 -7.22 -14.63 15.55
CA GLN A 103 -8.16 -15.58 16.15
C GLN A 103 -7.57 -17.00 16.28
N ALA A 104 -6.65 -17.39 15.39
CA ALA A 104 -6.01 -18.72 15.44
C ALA A 104 -4.89 -18.85 16.49
N GLY A 105 -4.44 -17.74 17.07
CA GLY A 105 -3.38 -17.69 18.09
C GLY A 105 -3.86 -17.31 19.49
N SER A 106 -5.17 -17.33 19.76
CA SER A 106 -5.76 -17.13 21.10
C SER A 106 -6.33 -18.42 21.67
#